data_AF-A0A662PSB2-F1
#
_entry.id   AF-A0A662PSB2-F1
#
_cell.length_a   1.000
_cell.length_b   1.000
_cell.length_c   1.000
_cell.angle_alpha   90.00
_cell.angle_beta   90.00
_cell.angle_gamma   90.00
#
_symmetry.space_group_name_H-M   'P 1'
#
loop_
_entity.id
_entity.type
_entity.pdbx_description
1 polymer ?
#
loop_
_entity_poly.entity_id
_entity_poly.type
_entity_poly.pdbx_seq_one_letter_code
_entity_poly.pdbx_strand_id
1 'polypeptide(L)'
;MKEQVDYRKVIIRVCHNCGHTARIRETTMSKRIEGATQVKREPLSSINLNSWIDHVNDTLKKFGLKYVRNYKIRGASGAIHHWDFAVWLSEEEKPEIIVKFKLLNSSRPFLNSIDYISDILSIAIKKVDSEIPHLILIINYNEANNLLKTCEELDIRLVSADHKKSFIETLEHLVKRSTKTN
;
A
#
# COMPACT_ATOMS: atom_id res chain seq x y z
N MET A 1 -39.83 12.23 0.63
CA MET A 1 -39.31 11.86 1.96
C MET A 1 -37.92 11.27 1.77
N LYS A 2 -36.90 11.88 2.40
CA LYS A 2 -35.49 11.42 2.41
C LYS A 2 -35.27 10.43 3.56
N GLU A 3 -34.19 9.66 3.46
CA GLU A 3 -33.55 8.77 4.45
C GLU A 3 -34.13 7.33 4.54
N GLN A 4 -33.33 6.26 4.66
CA GLN A 4 -32.03 6.14 5.34
C GLN A 4 -30.97 5.39 4.52
N VAL A 5 -29.76 5.93 4.47
CA VAL A 5 -28.56 5.20 4.05
C VAL A 5 -28.00 4.50 5.29
N ASP A 6 -28.07 3.17 5.33
CA ASP A 6 -27.47 2.35 6.39
C ASP A 6 -25.96 2.23 6.15
N TYR A 7 -25.20 3.18 6.72
CA TYR A 7 -23.75 3.08 6.80
C TYR A 7 -23.39 2.11 7.93
N ARG A 8 -23.22 0.83 7.59
CA ARG A 8 -22.61 -0.15 8.50
C ARG A 8 -21.23 0.36 8.93
N LYS A 9 -21.13 0.92 10.14
CA LYS A 9 -19.88 1.38 10.72
C LYS A 9 -19.01 0.17 11.02
N VAL A 10 -17.92 0.01 10.27
CA VAL A 10 -16.88 -0.96 10.61
C VAL A 10 -15.92 -0.27 11.57
N ILE A 11 -15.93 -0.69 12.84
CA ILE A 11 -14.95 -0.22 13.83
C ILE A 11 -13.65 -1.02 13.62
N ILE A 12 -12.62 -0.33 13.13
CA ILE A 12 -11.26 -0.87 13.03
C ILE A 12 -10.48 -0.31 14.22
N ARG A 13 -10.01 -1.19 15.12
CA ARG A 13 -9.00 -0.80 16.11
C ARG A 13 -7.64 -0.90 15.47
N VAL A 14 -6.84 0.15 15.59
CA VAL A 14 -5.46 0.12 15.13
C VAL A 14 -4.53 0.22 16.32
N CYS A 15 -3.59 -0.70 16.42
CA CYS A 15 -2.51 -0.60 17.38
C CYS A 15 -1.56 0.49 16.92
N HIS A 16 -1.46 1.57 17.70
CA HIS A 16 -0.58 2.69 17.40
C HIS A 16 0.91 2.29 17.37
N ASN A 17 1.31 1.24 18.09
CA ASN A 17 2.72 0.84 18.16
C ASN A 17 3.16 0.02 16.94
N CYS A 18 2.35 -0.90 16.44
CA CYS A 18 2.79 -1.83 15.38
C CYS A 18 1.95 -1.75 14.09
N GLY A 19 0.96 -0.86 14.06
CA GLY A 19 0.03 -0.71 12.93
C GLY A 19 -0.87 -1.93 12.74
N HIS A 20 -0.92 -2.88 13.67
CA HIS A 20 -1.85 -4.00 13.58
C HIS A 20 -3.28 -3.50 13.61
N THR A 21 -4.05 -3.85 12.59
CA THR A 21 -5.46 -3.51 12.47
C THR A 21 -6.29 -4.73 12.89
N ALA A 22 -7.12 -4.55 13.92
CA ALA A 22 -8.07 -5.56 14.39
C ALA A 22 -9.49 -5.08 14.06
N ARG A 23 -10.22 -5.88 13.30
CA ARG A 23 -11.63 -5.61 13.02
C ARG A 23 -12.46 -6.02 14.23
N ILE A 24 -13.14 -5.06 14.86
CA ILE A 24 -14.15 -5.39 15.87
C ILE A 24 -15.45 -5.64 15.11
N ARG A 25 -15.91 -6.90 15.09
CA ARG A 25 -17.28 -7.19 14.70
C ARG A 25 -18.18 -6.65 15.81
N GLU A 26 -18.96 -5.60 15.52
CA GLU A 26 -20.12 -5.31 16.35
C GLU A 26 -21.08 -6.49 16.26
N THR A 27 -21.38 -7.06 17.42
CA THR A 27 -22.30 -8.16 17.61
C THR A 27 -23.72 -7.64 17.42
N THR A 28 -24.31 -7.78 16.22
CA THR A 28 -25.76 -7.97 16.15
C THR A 28 -26.22 -8.69 14.89
N MET A 29 -26.94 -9.79 15.14
CA MET A 29 -27.95 -10.46 14.33
C MET A 29 -27.55 -10.99 12.95
N SER A 30 -27.27 -12.30 12.96
CA SER A 30 -27.51 -13.23 11.86
C SER A 30 -28.82 -12.91 11.13
N LYS A 31 -28.71 -12.38 9.91
CA LYS A 31 -29.53 -12.83 8.78
C LYS A 31 -28.58 -13.10 7.62
N ARG A 32 -28.53 -14.37 7.19
CA ARG A 32 -27.98 -14.76 5.90
C ARG A 32 -28.60 -13.84 4.85
N ILE A 33 -27.77 -13.03 4.19
CA ILE A 33 -28.11 -12.48 2.88
C ILE A 33 -27.33 -13.34 1.90
N GLU A 34 -28.02 -14.34 1.36
CA GLU A 34 -27.63 -15.05 0.15
C GLU A 34 -27.67 -14.07 -1.04
N GLY A 35 -26.71 -14.24 -1.96
CA GLY A 35 -26.74 -13.57 -3.26
C GLY A 35 -25.72 -12.45 -3.45
N ALA A 36 -24.43 -12.79 -3.47
CA ALA A 36 -23.48 -12.03 -4.27
C ALA A 36 -23.22 -12.84 -5.55
N THR A 37 -23.84 -12.39 -6.64
CA THR A 37 -23.65 -12.90 -8.00
C THR A 37 -22.16 -13.03 -8.28
N GLN A 38 -21.67 -14.26 -8.43
CA GLN A 38 -20.30 -14.53 -8.86
C GLN A 38 -20.16 -14.03 -10.30
N VAL A 39 -19.73 -12.77 -10.45
CA VAL A 39 -19.14 -12.33 -11.70
C VAL A 39 -17.90 -13.21 -11.89
N LYS A 40 -17.93 -14.11 -12.88
CA LYS A 40 -16.75 -14.82 -13.38
C LYS A 40 -15.75 -13.74 -13.83
N ARG A 41 -14.90 -13.30 -12.93
CA ARG A 41 -13.72 -12.50 -13.24
C ARG A 41 -12.60 -13.47 -13.53
N GLU A 42 -11.93 -13.27 -14.65
CA GLU A 42 -10.73 -14.03 -15.00
C GLU A 42 -9.76 -14.00 -13.82
N PRO A 43 -9.08 -15.12 -13.52
CA PRO A 43 -8.05 -15.13 -12.48
C PRO A 43 -6.99 -14.10 -12.90
N LEU A 44 -6.78 -13.07 -12.07
CA LEU A 44 -5.63 -12.18 -12.20
C LEU A 44 -4.39 -13.08 -12.28
N SER A 45 -3.66 -13.00 -13.39
CA SER A 45 -2.44 -13.77 -13.59
C SER A 45 -1.55 -13.59 -12.35
N SER A 46 -0.95 -14.66 -11.85
CA SER A 46 -0.11 -14.58 -10.64
C SER A 46 1.08 -13.66 -10.93
N ILE A 47 0.98 -12.40 -10.51
CA ILE A 47 2.02 -11.41 -10.76
C ILE A 47 3.26 -11.84 -9.97
N ASN A 48 4.33 -12.10 -10.71
CA ASN A 48 5.56 -12.65 -10.17
C ASN A 48 6.30 -11.57 -9.35
N LEU A 49 6.37 -11.76 -8.03
CA LEU A 49 7.08 -10.87 -7.10
C LEU A 49 8.55 -10.68 -7.47
N ASN A 50 9.24 -11.73 -7.93
CA ASN A 50 10.64 -11.62 -8.35
C ASN A 50 10.77 -10.70 -9.55
N SER A 51 9.85 -10.80 -10.52
CA SER A 51 9.83 -9.90 -11.68
C SER A 51 9.64 -8.43 -11.30
N TRP A 52 8.90 -8.14 -10.23
CA TRP A 52 8.74 -6.79 -9.71
C TRP A 52 9.95 -6.31 -8.92
N ILE A 53 10.53 -7.18 -8.11
CA ILE A 53 11.79 -6.95 -7.41
C ILE A 53 12.89 -6.54 -8.39
N ASP A 54 13.06 -7.30 -9.47
CA ASP A 54 14.09 -7.06 -10.48
C ASP A 54 13.82 -5.74 -11.22
N HIS A 55 12.56 -5.50 -11.59
CA HIS A 55 12.15 -4.25 -12.22
C HIS A 55 12.44 -3.01 -11.35
N VAL A 56 12.13 -3.08 -10.05
CA VAL A 56 12.42 -1.98 -9.12
C VAL A 56 13.93 -1.79 -8.97
N ASN A 57 14.70 -2.87 -8.77
CA ASN A 57 16.16 -2.82 -8.70
C ASN A 57 16.78 -2.13 -9.92
N ASP A 58 16.41 -2.56 -11.13
CA ASP A 58 16.96 -2.08 -12.38
C ASP A 58 16.57 -0.62 -12.64
N THR A 59 15.33 -0.27 -12.32
CA THR A 59 14.87 1.12 -12.40
C THR A 59 15.66 2.00 -11.45
N LEU A 60 15.78 1.65 -10.16
CA LEU A 60 16.54 2.46 -9.20
C LEU A 60 18.01 2.62 -9.61
N LYS A 61 18.66 1.56 -10.12
CA LYS A 61 20.02 1.62 -10.67
C LYS A 61 20.11 2.56 -11.87
N LYS A 62 19.16 2.49 -12.80
CA LYS A 62 19.12 3.35 -14.00
C LYS A 62 19.02 4.83 -13.63
N PHE A 63 18.33 5.15 -12.54
CA PHE A 63 18.23 6.51 -12.01
C PHE A 63 19.44 6.92 -11.16
N GLY A 64 20.42 6.03 -10.94
CA GLY A 64 21.59 6.31 -10.10
C GLY A 64 21.25 6.52 -8.62
N LEU A 65 20.09 6.04 -8.16
CA LEU A 65 19.65 6.24 -6.79
C LEU A 65 20.32 5.24 -5.85
N LYS A 66 20.69 5.71 -4.66
CA LYS A 66 21.13 4.84 -3.56
C LYS A 66 19.91 4.15 -2.96
N TYR A 67 19.96 2.83 -2.77
CA TYR A 67 18.86 2.10 -2.16
C TYR A 67 19.32 0.86 -1.40
N VAL A 68 18.47 0.42 -0.47
CA VAL A 68 18.64 -0.81 0.32
C VAL A 68 17.37 -1.64 0.23
N ARG A 69 17.54 -2.96 0.14
CA ARG A 69 16.44 -3.95 0.15
C ARG A 69 16.20 -4.47 1.56
N ASN A 70 14.96 -4.90 1.83
CA ASN A 70 14.56 -5.46 3.13
C ASN A 70 14.93 -4.53 4.30
N TYR A 71 14.71 -3.24 4.09
CA TYR A 71 15.12 -2.19 5.01
C TYR A 71 14.34 -2.30 6.32
N LYS A 72 15.07 -2.20 7.44
CA LYS A 72 14.51 -2.23 8.79
C LYS A 72 14.78 -0.90 9.45
N ILE A 73 13.74 -0.34 10.07
CA ILE A 73 13.84 0.91 10.82
C ILE A 73 13.06 0.79 12.11
N ARG A 74 13.60 1.35 13.19
CA ARG A 74 12.85 1.53 14.44
C ARG A 74 12.06 2.84 14.31
N GLY A 75 10.74 2.75 14.34
CA GLY A 75 9.86 3.91 14.32
C GLY A 75 9.85 4.66 15.66
N ALA A 76 9.21 5.82 15.68
CA ALA A 76 9.07 6.68 16.85
C ALA A 76 8.41 5.98 18.05
N SER A 77 7.48 5.06 17.78
CA SER A 77 6.85 4.19 18.78
C SER A 77 7.79 3.14 19.41
N GLY A 78 9.00 2.98 18.88
CA GLY A 78 9.95 1.94 19.25
C GLY A 78 9.77 0.60 18.50
N ALA A 79 8.71 0.47 17.70
CA ALA A 79 8.48 -0.72 16.88
C ALA A 79 9.45 -0.81 15.69
N ILE A 80 9.76 -2.04 15.26
CA ILE A 80 10.64 -2.28 14.11
C ILE A 80 9.78 -2.56 12.88
N HIS A 81 9.86 -1.65 11.90
CA HIS A 81 9.16 -1.76 10.62
C HIS A 81 10.05 -2.34 9.53
N HIS A 82 9.45 -3.05 8.60
CA HIS A 82 10.13 -3.73 7.49
C HIS A 82 9.57 -3.25 6.14
N TRP A 83 10.44 -2.65 5.35
CA TRP A 83 10.14 -2.11 4.02
C TRP A 83 10.89 -2.89 2.94
N ASP A 84 10.27 -3.07 1.77
CA ASP A 84 10.87 -3.93 0.74
C ASP A 84 12.05 -3.22 0.07
N PHE A 85 11.90 -1.91 -0.15
CA PHE A 85 12.99 -1.01 -0.52
C PHE A 85 12.94 0.28 0.29
N ALA A 86 14.11 0.80 0.61
CA ALA A 86 14.35 2.18 1.04
C ALA A 86 15.28 2.85 0.02
N VAL A 87 14.96 4.07 -0.38
CA VAL A 87 15.64 4.80 -1.46
C VAL A 87 15.99 6.19 -0.96
N TRP A 88 17.23 6.58 -1.22
CA TRP A 88 17.79 7.88 -0.90
C TRP A 88 17.79 8.76 -2.14
N LEU A 89 17.18 9.94 -2.03
CA LEU A 89 17.20 10.98 -3.06
C LEU A 89 18.35 11.96 -2.86
N SER A 90 18.85 12.08 -1.63
CA SER A 90 19.96 12.92 -1.23
C SER A 90 20.94 12.16 -0.31
N GLU A 91 22.01 12.82 0.13
CA GLU A 91 23.00 12.26 1.06
C GLU A 91 22.52 12.27 2.53
N GLU A 92 21.22 12.46 2.77
CA GLU A 92 20.63 12.41 4.10
C GLU A 92 20.77 11.03 4.78
N GLU A 93 20.71 11.03 6.11
CA GLU A 93 20.85 9.82 6.92
C GLU A 93 19.63 8.87 6.75
N LYS A 94 18.44 9.44 6.54
CA LYS A 94 17.19 8.69 6.39
C LYS A 94 16.75 8.61 4.93
N PRO A 95 16.11 7.50 4.51
CA PRO A 95 15.56 7.39 3.17
C PRO A 95 14.34 8.30 3.00
N GLU A 96 14.20 8.93 1.84
CA GLU A 96 13.07 9.79 1.52
C GLU A 96 11.91 9.01 0.89
N ILE A 97 12.19 7.87 0.25
CA ILE A 97 11.19 7.01 -0.38
C ILE A 97 11.28 5.59 0.18
N ILE A 98 10.14 5.01 0.51
CA ILE A 98 9.96 3.56 0.70
C ILE A 98 9.09 2.97 -0.42
N VAL A 99 9.43 1.75 -0.83
CA VAL A 99 8.60 0.95 -1.74
C VAL A 99 8.10 -0.28 -0.99
N LYS A 100 6.80 -0.55 -1.11
CA LYS A 100 6.15 -1.73 -0.54
C LYS A 100 5.40 -2.50 -1.62
N PHE A 101 5.62 -3.80 -1.68
CA PHE A 101 4.86 -4.74 -2.49
C PHE A 101 3.72 -5.34 -1.67
N LYS A 102 2.53 -5.37 -2.27
CA LYS A 102 1.37 -6.11 -1.79
C LYS A 102 0.76 -6.88 -2.96
N LEU A 103 1.55 -7.77 -3.54
CA LEU A 103 1.12 -8.61 -4.65
C LEU A 103 0.32 -9.79 -4.07
N LEU A 104 -0.85 -10.08 -4.63
CA LEU A 104 -1.62 -11.27 -4.22
C LEU A 104 -0.85 -12.52 -4.69
N ASN A 105 -0.54 -13.42 -3.76
CA ASN A 105 -0.25 -14.80 -4.13
C ASN A 105 -1.55 -15.47 -4.57
N SER A 106 -1.47 -16.28 -5.63
CA SER A 106 -2.55 -17.06 -6.24
C SER A 106 -3.34 -17.98 -5.28
N SER A 107 -2.93 -18.09 -4.00
CA SER A 107 -3.53 -18.93 -2.97
C SER A 107 -4.59 -18.24 -2.11
N ARG A 108 -4.80 -16.92 -2.22
CA ARG A 108 -5.90 -16.25 -1.51
C ARG A 108 -6.88 -15.62 -2.50
N PRO A 109 -8.09 -16.20 -2.66
CA PRO A 109 -9.11 -15.58 -3.49
C PRO A 109 -9.47 -14.26 -2.84
N PHE A 110 -9.28 -13.17 -3.59
CA PHE A 110 -9.83 -11.83 -3.38
C PHE A 110 -10.10 -11.44 -1.91
N LEU A 111 -9.15 -10.72 -1.31
CA LEU A 111 -9.44 -9.94 -0.10
C LEU A 111 -10.63 -9.02 -0.38
N ASN A 112 -11.60 -8.96 0.53
CA ASN A 112 -12.72 -8.03 0.37
C ASN A 112 -12.16 -6.59 0.41
N SER A 113 -12.85 -5.62 -0.22
CA SER A 113 -12.40 -4.22 -0.27
C SER A 113 -12.01 -3.62 1.10
N ILE A 114 -12.67 -4.08 2.17
CA ILE A 114 -12.37 -3.70 3.56
C ILE A 114 -10.98 -4.17 4.02
N ASP A 115 -10.57 -5.38 3.63
CA ASP A 115 -9.27 -5.94 4.04
C ASP A 115 -8.13 -5.16 3.38
N TYR A 116 -8.32 -4.72 2.12
CA TYR A 116 -7.39 -3.81 1.43
C TYR A 116 -7.26 -2.47 2.15
N ILE A 117 -8.37 -1.86 2.58
CA ILE A 117 -8.35 -0.59 3.31
C ILE A 117 -7.61 -0.76 4.65
N SER A 118 -7.89 -1.85 5.38
CA SER A 118 -7.24 -2.15 6.65
C SER A 118 -5.72 -2.33 6.50
N ASP A 119 -5.28 -2.98 5.43
CA ASP A 119 -3.87 -3.13 5.07
C ASP A 119 -3.21 -1.78 4.72
N ILE A 120 -3.87 -0.96 3.90
CA ILE A 120 -3.37 0.38 3.53
C ILE A 120 -3.24 1.27 4.76
N LEU A 121 -4.22 1.27 5.66
CA LEU A 121 -4.15 2.02 6.91
C LEU A 121 -3.00 1.54 7.80
N SER A 122 -2.80 0.22 7.91
CA SER A 122 -1.65 -0.35 8.61
C SER A 122 -0.33 0.17 8.03
N ILE A 123 -0.22 0.19 6.70
CA ILE A 123 0.96 0.68 6.00
C ILE A 123 1.17 2.19 6.22
N ALA A 124 0.10 2.98 6.15
CA ALA A 124 0.16 4.43 6.39
C ALA A 124 0.67 4.74 7.80
N ILE A 125 0.18 4.03 8.81
CA ILE A 125 0.64 4.20 10.19
C ILE A 125 2.11 3.84 10.33
N LYS A 126 2.56 2.75 9.70
CA LYS A 126 3.98 2.38 9.69
C LYS A 126 4.84 3.42 8.98
N LYS A 127 4.35 4.02 7.87
CA LYS A 127 5.03 5.10 7.14
C LYS A 127 5.27 6.28 8.07
N VAL A 128 4.19 6.76 8.73
CA VAL A 128 4.24 7.89 9.67
C VAL A 128 5.17 7.58 10.83
N ASP A 129 5.05 6.39 11.44
CA ASP A 129 5.90 5.99 12.57
C ASP A 129 7.37 5.83 12.17
N SER A 130 7.66 5.49 10.92
CA SER A 130 9.03 5.44 10.38
C SER A 130 9.59 6.83 10.03
N GLU A 131 8.76 7.88 10.08
CA GLU A 131 9.11 9.26 9.69
C GLU A 131 9.61 9.39 8.23
N ILE A 132 9.11 8.53 7.33
CA ILE A 132 9.55 8.53 5.93
C ILE A 132 8.57 9.34 5.06
N PRO A 133 9.05 10.34 4.28
CA PRO A 133 8.21 11.26 3.52
C PRO A 133 7.31 10.59 2.48
N HIS A 134 7.85 9.69 1.66
CA HIS A 134 7.13 9.16 0.51
C HIS A 134 7.03 7.64 0.54
N LEU A 135 5.85 7.13 0.18
CA LEU A 135 5.61 5.70 0.02
C LEU A 135 5.04 5.42 -1.37
N ILE A 136 5.67 4.46 -2.07
CA ILE A 136 5.13 3.84 -3.27
C ILE A 136 4.60 2.45 -2.90
N LEU A 137 3.29 2.24 -3.07
CA LEU A 137 2.63 0.97 -2.83
C LEU A 137 2.29 0.29 -4.16
N ILE A 138 2.94 -0.84 -4.43
CA ILE A 138 2.70 -1.66 -5.62
C ILE A 138 1.73 -2.79 -5.23
N ILE A 139 0.54 -2.80 -5.82
CA ILE A 139 -0.53 -3.71 -5.42
C ILE A 139 -1.37 -4.18 -6.61
N ASN A 140 -1.93 -5.37 -6.48
CA ASN A 140 -2.93 -5.88 -7.43
C ASN A 140 -4.27 -5.24 -7.06
N TYR A 141 -4.69 -4.21 -7.80
CA TYR A 141 -6.00 -3.60 -7.63
C TYR A 141 -6.63 -3.30 -8.98
N ASN A 142 -7.96 -3.43 -9.04
CA ASN A 142 -8.74 -2.96 -10.16
C ASN A 142 -9.19 -1.51 -9.85
N GLU A 143 -9.09 -0.61 -10.82
CA GLU A 143 -9.42 0.82 -10.72
C GLU A 143 -10.86 1.09 -10.23
N ALA A 144 -11.75 0.11 -10.31
CA ALA A 144 -13.11 0.17 -9.77
C ALA A 144 -13.20 0.24 -8.22
N ASN A 145 -12.09 0.25 -7.49
CA ASN A 145 -12.06 0.28 -6.03
C ASN A 145 -11.73 1.70 -5.51
N ASN A 146 -12.43 2.17 -4.47
CA ASN A 146 -12.20 3.43 -3.73
C ASN A 146 -10.80 3.57 -3.06
N LEU A 147 -9.84 2.70 -3.41
CA LEU A 147 -8.49 2.65 -2.85
C LEU A 147 -7.64 3.84 -3.28
N LEU A 148 -7.80 4.32 -4.52
CA LEU A 148 -7.04 5.47 -5.03
C LEU A 148 -7.22 6.70 -4.15
N LYS A 149 -8.47 7.08 -3.88
CA LYS A 149 -8.79 8.22 -3.02
C LYS A 149 -8.22 8.07 -1.60
N THR A 150 -8.33 6.87 -1.02
CA THR A 150 -7.79 6.58 0.32
C THR A 150 -6.27 6.72 0.33
N CYS A 151 -5.58 6.21 -0.70
CA CYS A 151 -4.13 6.34 -0.83
C CYS A 151 -3.69 7.80 -1.03
N GLU A 152 -4.42 8.58 -1.83
CA GLU A 152 -4.15 10.01 -2.03
C GLU A 152 -4.26 10.79 -0.72
N GLU A 153 -5.32 10.56 0.06
CA GLU A 153 -5.53 11.20 1.38
C GLU A 153 -4.42 10.84 2.39
N LEU A 154 -3.78 9.69 2.24
CA LEU A 154 -2.70 9.20 3.11
C LEU A 154 -1.30 9.50 2.56
N ASP A 155 -1.19 10.25 1.46
CA ASP A 155 0.05 10.51 0.73
C ASP A 155 0.83 9.21 0.40
N ILE A 156 0.10 8.26 -0.18
CA ILE A 156 0.61 6.99 -0.68
C ILE A 156 0.46 6.97 -2.20
N ARG A 157 1.58 6.79 -2.91
CA ARG A 157 1.58 6.64 -4.36
C ARG A 157 1.24 5.20 -4.73
N LEU A 158 0.02 5.00 -5.23
CA LEU A 158 -0.46 3.70 -5.65
C LEU A 158 0.03 3.37 -7.06
N VAL A 159 0.63 2.20 -7.23
CA VAL A 159 1.06 1.67 -8.54
C VAL A 159 0.38 0.33 -8.77
N SER A 160 -0.32 0.20 -9.90
CA SER A 160 -0.89 -1.08 -10.29
C SER A 160 0.21 -2.07 -10.64
N ALA A 161 0.12 -3.26 -10.07
CA ALA A 161 1.04 -4.35 -10.31
C ALA A 161 1.05 -4.85 -11.78
N ASP A 162 0.02 -4.53 -12.56
CA ASP A 162 -0.05 -4.83 -13.99
C ASP A 162 0.66 -3.76 -14.85
N HIS A 163 0.98 -2.60 -14.27
CA HIS A 163 1.47 -1.44 -15.02
C HIS A 163 2.85 -0.98 -14.54
N LYS A 164 3.90 -1.77 -14.83
CA LYS A 164 5.30 -1.47 -14.49
C LYS A 164 5.81 -0.08 -14.92
N LYS A 165 5.29 0.45 -16.03
CA LYS A 165 5.65 1.80 -16.51
C LYS A 165 5.21 2.91 -15.52
N SER A 166 4.06 2.73 -14.85
CA SER A 166 3.56 3.67 -13.85
C SER A 166 4.51 3.82 -12.66
N PHE A 167 5.27 2.77 -12.31
CA PHE A 167 6.33 2.87 -11.30
C PHE A 167 7.43 3.86 -11.72
N ILE A 168 7.89 3.77 -12.98
CA ILE A 168 8.94 4.63 -13.50
C ILE A 168 8.46 6.09 -13.50
N GLU A 169 7.26 6.34 -14.02
CA GLU A 169 6.66 7.68 -14.06
C GLU A 169 6.48 8.28 -12.65
N THR A 170 6.05 7.46 -11.68
CA THR A 170 5.93 7.86 -10.28
C THR A 170 7.28 8.23 -9.68
N LEU A 171 8.30 7.41 -9.91
CA LEU A 171 9.65 7.66 -9.41
C LEU A 171 10.26 8.92 -10.04
N GLU A 172 10.13 9.10 -11.35
CA GLU A 172 10.56 10.31 -12.06
C GLU A 172 9.95 11.57 -11.46
N HIS A 173 8.65 11.54 -11.17
CA HIS A 173 7.97 12.68 -10.58
C HIS A 173 8.51 13.01 -9.18
N LEU A 174 8.78 11.99 -8.35
CA LEU A 174 9.35 12.20 -7.01
C LEU A 174 10.78 12.76 -7.08
N VAL A 175 11.64 12.21 -7.94
CA VAL A 175 13.02 12.68 -8.15
C VAL A 175 13.05 14.12 -8.69
N LYS A 176 12.14 14.47 -9.61
CA LYS A 176 12.03 15.84 -10.14
C LYS A 176 11.54 16.84 -9.09
N ARG A 177 10.76 16.40 -8.10
CA ARG A 177 10.24 17.26 -7.05
C ARG A 177 11.30 17.58 -5.99
N SER A 178 12.13 16.59 -5.62
CA SER A 178 13.23 16.80 -4.66
C SER A 178 14.31 17.73 -5.22
N THR A 179 14.62 17.64 -6.51
CA THR A 179 15.63 18.50 -7.16
C THR A 179 15.21 19.96 -7.32
N LYS A 180 13.91 20.28 -7.21
CA LYS A 180 13.38 21.67 -7.28
C LYS A 180 13.30 22.37 -5.92
N THR A 181 13.53 21.65 -4.82
CA THR A 181 13.41 22.18 -3.45
C THR A 181 14.76 22.46 -2.78
N ASN A 182 15.85 22.21 -3.50
CA ASN A 182 17.21 22.66 -3.18
C ASN A 182 17.57 23.88 -4.04
#